data_AF-A0AAW2NLX9-F1
#
_entry.id   AF-A0AAW2NLX9-F1
#
_cell.length_a   1.000
_cell.length_b   1.000
_cell.length_c   1.000
_cell.angle_alpha   90.00
_cell.angle_beta   90.00
_cell.angle_gamma   90.00
#
_symmetry.space_group_name_H-M   'P 1'
#
loop_
_entity.id
_entity.type
_entity.pdbx_description
1 polymer ?
#
loop_
_entity_poly.entity_id
_entity_poly.type
_entity_poly.pdbx_seq_one_letter_code
_entity_poly.pdbx_strand_id
1 'polypeptide(L)'
;MPMTRYEIRNEYSLADPDLYRAADKDDPEALLEGVAMAGLVGVLRQIGDLAEFAAEIFHDLHEEVMATAARGHGLMIRVQQLEAEVPSIEKAFLSQTDHSSFFYNAGVDWHPNPRMDQNLVTQGDLPRFVMDSYEECRGPPRLFLLDKYDLLFTLMLTNVSFSKSISNGINNLGLMLRVLEHA
;
A
#
# COMPACT_ATOMS: atom_id res chain seq x y z
N MET A 1 -1.78 5.73 6.45
CA MET A 1 -2.82 4.74 6.16
C MET A 1 -4.10 5.49 5.79
N PRO A 2 -4.65 5.33 4.57
CA PRO A 2 -5.97 5.86 4.30
C PRO A 2 -6.97 5.05 5.12
N MET A 3 -7.64 5.69 6.09
CA MET A 3 -8.75 5.06 6.82
C MET A 3 -9.97 5.03 5.91
N THR A 4 -10.02 4.07 5.00
CA THR A 4 -11.22 3.80 4.20
C THR A 4 -12.29 3.28 5.15
N ARG A 5 -13.53 3.77 4.99
CA ARG A 5 -14.67 3.38 5.81
C ARG A 5 -15.07 1.96 5.42
N TYR A 6 -14.68 0.97 6.22
CA TYR A 6 -15.19 -0.39 6.08
C TYR A 6 -16.71 -0.36 6.26
N GLU A 7 -17.46 -0.65 5.21
CA GLU A 7 -18.92 -0.64 5.25
C GLU A 7 -19.40 -1.98 5.82
N ILE A 8 -19.72 -1.96 7.10
CA ILE A 8 -20.28 -3.11 7.78
C ILE A 8 -21.67 -3.38 7.19
N ARG A 9 -21.85 -4.57 6.60
CA ARG A 9 -23.12 -5.01 6.01
C ARG A 9 -24.21 -5.12 7.08
N ASN A 10 -25.46 -4.81 6.72
CA ASN A 10 -26.60 -4.86 7.64
C ASN A 10 -26.84 -6.29 8.15
N GLU A 11 -26.98 -6.48 9.47
CA GLU A 11 -27.22 -7.77 10.13
C GLU A 11 -28.43 -8.52 9.53
N TYR A 12 -29.53 -7.82 9.26
CA TYR A 12 -30.74 -8.40 8.68
C TYR A 12 -30.59 -8.83 7.22
N SER A 13 -29.56 -8.32 6.52
CA SER A 13 -29.22 -8.73 5.15
C SER A 13 -28.21 -9.87 5.08
N LEU A 14 -27.52 -10.14 6.20
CA LEU A 14 -26.50 -11.18 6.33
C LEU A 14 -27.08 -12.53 6.77
N ALA A 15 -28.24 -12.50 7.41
CA ALA A 15 -28.97 -13.69 7.82
C ALA A 15 -29.76 -14.29 6.64
N ASP A 16 -29.86 -15.62 6.61
CA ASP A 16 -30.70 -16.30 5.63
C ASP A 16 -32.18 -15.90 5.84
N PRO A 17 -32.84 -15.26 4.86
CA PRO A 17 -34.24 -14.87 4.96
C PRO A 17 -35.19 -16.04 5.20
N ASP A 18 -34.76 -17.26 4.90
CA ASP A 18 -35.60 -18.45 5.03
C ASP A 18 -35.82 -18.84 6.51
N LEU A 19 -35.00 -18.35 7.44
CA LEU A 19 -35.12 -18.62 8.88
C LEU A 19 -36.42 -18.09 9.52
N TYR A 20 -36.96 -16.98 9.03
CA TYR A 20 -38.27 -16.47 9.48
C TYR A 20 -39.39 -16.72 8.47
N ARG A 21 -39.06 -17.08 7.21
CA ARG A 21 -40.08 -17.48 6.22
C ARG A 21 -40.57 -18.91 6.42
N ALA A 22 -39.76 -19.75 7.05
CA ALA A 22 -40.12 -21.11 7.42
C ALA A 22 -41.08 -21.18 8.62
N ALA A 23 -41.20 -20.10 9.40
CA ALA A 23 -42.14 -20.02 10.51
C ALA A 23 -43.58 -19.87 10.01
N ASP A 24 -44.52 -20.50 10.71
CA ASP A 24 -45.94 -20.36 10.42
C ASP A 24 -46.37 -18.90 10.64
N LYS A 25 -47.03 -18.31 9.63
CA LYS A 25 -47.38 -16.89 9.66
C LYS A 25 -48.53 -16.58 10.61
N ASP A 26 -49.31 -17.60 10.94
CA ASP A 26 -50.43 -17.48 11.87
C ASP A 26 -50.00 -17.71 13.34
N ASP A 27 -48.73 -18.07 13.56
CA ASP A 27 -48.11 -18.17 14.88
C ASP A 27 -47.11 -17.01 15.12
N PRO A 28 -47.52 -15.97 15.86
CA PRO A 28 -46.66 -14.81 16.12
C PRO A 28 -45.43 -15.14 16.97
N GLU A 29 -45.46 -16.21 17.76
CA GLU A 29 -44.33 -16.63 18.58
C GLU A 29 -43.25 -17.27 17.70
N ALA A 30 -43.64 -18.20 16.82
CA ALA A 30 -42.73 -18.82 15.85
C ALA A 30 -42.09 -17.79 14.90
N LEU A 31 -42.84 -16.77 14.45
CA LEU A 31 -42.29 -15.68 13.64
C LEU A 31 -41.24 -14.87 14.40
N LEU A 32 -41.51 -14.52 15.66
CA LEU A 32 -40.59 -13.72 16.48
C LEU A 32 -39.30 -14.51 16.76
N GLU A 33 -39.41 -15.81 17.04
CA GLU A 33 -38.25 -16.70 17.23
C GLU A 33 -37.40 -16.77 15.95
N GLY A 34 -38.02 -16.93 14.78
CA GLY A 34 -37.32 -16.94 13.49
C GLY A 34 -36.57 -15.64 13.19
N VAL A 35 -37.18 -14.48 13.49
CA VAL A 35 -36.53 -13.17 13.31
C VAL A 35 -35.39 -12.99 14.31
N ALA A 36 -35.56 -13.41 15.57
CA ALA A 36 -34.51 -13.32 16.59
C ALA A 36 -33.30 -14.20 16.22
N MET A 37 -33.54 -15.42 15.74
CA MET A 37 -32.49 -16.31 15.24
C MET A 37 -31.77 -15.71 14.04
N ALA A 38 -32.51 -15.20 13.05
CA ALA A 38 -31.93 -14.54 11.88
C ALA A 38 -31.06 -13.33 12.31
N GLY A 39 -31.58 -12.46 13.18
CA GLY A 39 -30.83 -11.31 13.70
C GLY A 39 -29.53 -11.71 14.39
N LEU A 40 -29.55 -12.74 15.25
CA LEU A 40 -28.36 -13.23 15.95
C LEU A 40 -27.33 -13.83 15.00
N VAL A 41 -27.76 -14.60 13.99
CA VAL A 41 -26.87 -15.12 12.93
C VAL A 41 -26.27 -13.98 12.12
N GLY A 42 -27.06 -12.95 11.80
CA GLY A 42 -26.61 -11.73 11.13
C GLY A 42 -25.49 -11.03 11.90
N VAL A 43 -25.67 -10.83 13.21
CA VAL A 43 -24.66 -10.24 14.09
C VAL A 43 -23.39 -11.11 14.15
N LEU A 44 -23.52 -12.44 14.29
CA LEU A 44 -22.37 -13.35 14.30
C LEU A 44 -21.55 -13.24 13.02
N ARG A 45 -22.21 -13.16 11.86
CA ARG A 45 -21.55 -12.99 10.57
C ARG A 45 -20.85 -11.63 10.48
N GLN A 46 -21.51 -10.58 10.95
CA GLN A 46 -20.98 -9.22 10.98
C GLN A 46 -19.70 -9.12 11.85
N ILE A 47 -19.66 -9.85 12.98
CA ILE A 47 -18.46 -9.96 13.82
C ILE A 47 -17.35 -10.75 13.10
N GLY A 48 -17.71 -11.80 12.34
CA GLY A 48 -16.76 -12.54 11.51
C GLY A 48 -16.10 -11.65 10.45
N ASP A 49 -16.90 -10.87 9.71
CA ASP A 49 -16.45 -9.91 8.72
C ASP A 49 -15.51 -8.85 9.35
N LEU A 50 -15.86 -8.34 10.54
CA LEU A 50 -15.03 -7.41 11.30
C LEU A 50 -13.70 -8.03 11.76
N ALA A 51 -13.72 -9.30 12.18
CA ALA A 51 -12.52 -10.02 12.61
C ALA A 51 -11.55 -10.25 11.44
N GLU A 52 -12.08 -10.58 10.26
CA GLU A 52 -11.27 -10.68 9.03
C GLU A 52 -10.63 -9.34 8.67
N PHE A 53 -11.40 -8.24 8.71
CA PHE A 53 -10.87 -6.89 8.48
C PHE A 53 -9.78 -6.51 9.49
N ALA A 54 -9.98 -6.80 10.77
CA ALA A 54 -8.98 -6.54 11.80
C ALA A 54 -7.69 -7.35 11.57
N ALA A 55 -7.82 -8.61 11.15
CA ALA A 55 -6.68 -9.46 10.84
C ALA A 55 -5.83 -8.90 9.69
N GLU A 56 -6.46 -8.36 8.65
CA GLU A 56 -5.77 -7.70 7.54
C GLU A 56 -4.96 -6.47 8.01
N ILE A 57 -5.59 -5.56 8.77
CA ILE A 57 -4.90 -4.37 9.31
C ILE A 57 -3.71 -4.76 10.18
N PHE A 58 -3.90 -5.72 11.08
CA PHE A 58 -2.83 -6.14 12.00
C PHE A 58 -1.72 -6.90 11.29
N HIS A 59 -2.02 -7.63 10.21
CA HIS A 59 -1.01 -8.27 9.39
C HIS A 59 -0.08 -7.25 8.73
N ASP A 60 -0.64 -6.26 8.02
CA ASP A 60 0.15 -5.22 7.36
C ASP A 60 0.99 -4.41 8.36
N LEU A 61 0.39 -4.07 9.51
CA LEU A 61 1.10 -3.38 10.57
C LEU A 61 2.25 -4.25 11.13
N HIS A 62 2.01 -5.55 11.29
CA HIS A 62 3.03 -6.47 11.79
C HIS A 62 4.23 -6.54 10.84
N GLU A 63 4.01 -6.66 9.53
CA GLU A 63 5.08 -6.67 8.53
C GLU A 63 5.94 -5.39 8.61
N GLU A 64 5.33 -4.21 8.68
CA GLU A 64 6.04 -2.94 8.82
C GLU A 64 6.82 -2.82 10.14
N VAL A 65 6.23 -3.30 11.24
CA VAL A 65 6.90 -3.35 12.54
C VAL A 65 8.11 -4.28 12.50
N MET A 66 7.97 -5.46 11.90
CA MET A 66 9.06 -6.44 11.77
C MET A 66 10.18 -5.92 10.87
N ALA A 67 9.85 -5.32 9.73
CA ALA A 67 10.82 -4.69 8.84
C ALA A 67 11.58 -3.55 9.56
N THR A 68 10.86 -2.74 10.35
CA THR A 68 11.46 -1.66 11.14
C THR A 68 12.33 -2.18 12.27
N ALA A 69 11.91 -3.23 12.98
CA ALA A 69 12.69 -3.87 14.03
C ALA A 69 13.99 -4.49 13.49
N ALA A 70 13.93 -5.17 12.35
CA ALA A 70 15.10 -5.74 11.69
C ALA A 70 16.11 -4.66 11.29
N ARG A 71 15.65 -3.55 10.70
CA ARG A 71 16.49 -2.38 10.39
C ARG A 71 17.09 -1.77 11.65
N GLY A 72 16.29 -1.62 12.71
CA GLY A 72 16.75 -1.11 14.01
C GLY A 72 17.83 -1.98 14.62
N HIS A 73 17.68 -3.30 14.56
CA HIS A 73 18.69 -4.24 15.02
C HIS A 73 20.00 -4.12 14.23
N GLY A 74 19.92 -4.03 12.88
CA GLY A 74 21.09 -3.80 12.04
C GLY A 74 21.81 -2.48 12.34
N LEU A 75 21.06 -1.41 12.64
CA LEU A 75 21.64 -0.14 13.07
C LEU A 75 22.33 -0.28 14.43
N MET A 76 21.71 -0.97 15.39
CA MET A 76 22.28 -1.19 16.72
C MET A 76 23.64 -1.91 16.65
N ILE A 77 23.75 -2.98 15.85
CA ILE A 77 25.02 -3.70 15.66
C ILE A 77 26.10 -2.76 15.11
N ARG A 78 25.75 -1.94 14.12
CA ARG A 78 26.70 -0.98 13.52
C ARG A 78 27.13 0.11 14.50
N VAL A 79 26.21 0.58 15.35
CA VAL A 79 26.53 1.54 16.42
C VAL A 79 27.50 0.92 17.42
N GLN A 80 27.26 -0.31 17.88
CA GLN A 80 28.17 -1.01 18.79
C GLN A 80 29.57 -1.19 18.19
N GLN A 81 29.65 -1.53 16.89
CA GLN A 81 30.93 -1.62 16.19
C GLN A 81 31.66 -0.27 16.15
N LEU A 82 30.95 0.81 15.81
CA LEU A 82 31.53 2.15 15.80
C LEU A 82 31.98 2.59 17.20
N GLU A 83 31.20 2.33 18.24
CA GLU A 83 31.56 2.63 19.63
C GLU A 83 32.83 1.90 20.07
N ALA A 84 33.08 0.69 19.55
CA ALA A 84 34.31 -0.06 19.80
C ALA A 84 35.52 0.46 19.00
N GLU A 85 35.31 0.92 17.76
CA GLU A 85 36.39 1.36 16.87
C GLU A 85 36.85 2.81 17.13
N VAL A 86 35.90 3.72 17.42
CA VAL A 86 36.15 5.16 17.59
C VAL A 86 37.28 5.48 18.58
N PRO A 87 37.39 4.84 19.77
CA PRO A 87 38.48 5.14 20.71
C PRO A 87 39.87 4.84 20.15
N SER A 88 40.00 3.85 19.27
CA SER A 88 41.28 3.52 18.63
C SER A 88 41.67 4.55 17.57
N ILE A 89 40.69 5.02 16.80
CA ILE A 89 40.84 6.06 15.79
C ILE A 89 41.19 7.39 16.47
N GLU A 90 40.49 7.74 17.55
CA GLU A 90 40.76 8.95 18.33
C GLU A 90 42.19 8.97 18.87
N LYS A 91 42.66 7.86 19.44
CA LYS A 91 44.06 7.74 19.90
C LYS A 91 45.06 7.90 18.77
N ALA A 92 44.84 7.23 17.64
CA ALA A 92 45.71 7.34 16.47
C ALA A 92 45.77 8.79 15.96
N PHE A 93 44.62 9.46 15.91
CA PHE A 93 44.50 10.86 15.49
C PHE A 93 45.24 11.82 16.44
N LEU A 94 45.05 11.67 17.75
CA LEU A 94 45.71 12.52 18.77
C LEU A 94 47.22 12.28 18.87
N SER A 95 47.69 11.09 18.50
CA SER A 95 49.13 10.75 18.53
C SER A 95 49.92 11.29 17.33
N GLN A 96 49.24 11.74 16.28
CA GLN A 96 49.86 12.23 15.05
C GLN A 96 50.26 13.71 15.18
N THR A 97 51.46 14.06 14.73
CA THR A 97 52.00 15.43 14.80
C THR A 97 51.91 16.19 13.48
N ASP A 98 51.80 15.48 12.36
CA ASP A 98 51.63 16.04 11.01
C ASP A 98 50.27 15.63 10.43
N HIS A 99 49.37 16.59 10.28
CA HIS A 99 47.98 16.39 9.82
C HIS A 99 47.77 16.74 8.34
N SER A 100 48.84 17.03 7.60
CA SER A 100 48.78 17.49 6.20
C SER A 100 48.18 16.44 5.25
N SER A 101 48.26 15.15 5.57
CA SER A 101 47.70 14.03 4.79
C SER A 101 46.18 13.87 4.89
N PHE A 102 45.52 14.53 5.85
CA PHE A 102 44.06 14.46 6.00
C PHE A 102 43.31 15.37 5.01
N PHE A 103 43.96 16.44 4.55
CA PHE A 103 43.31 17.47 3.74
C PHE A 103 43.25 17.13 2.24
N TYR A 104 44.02 16.15 1.76
CA TYR A 104 44.05 15.76 0.36
C TYR A 104 44.27 14.25 0.21
N ASN A 105 43.22 13.47 0.41
CA ASN A 105 43.10 12.20 -0.29
C ASN A 105 42.12 12.44 -1.44
N ALA A 106 42.51 12.09 -2.67
CA ALA A 106 41.61 12.04 -3.84
C ALA A 106 40.62 10.86 -3.70
N GLY A 107 40.08 10.66 -2.49
CA GLY A 107 39.04 9.70 -2.20
C GLY A 107 37.69 10.16 -2.73
N VAL A 108 36.72 9.26 -2.69
CA VAL A 108 35.35 9.54 -3.12
C VAL A 108 34.68 10.43 -2.07
N ASP A 109 34.19 11.60 -2.49
CA ASP A 109 33.42 12.50 -1.64
C ASP A 109 32.22 11.76 -1.01
N TRP A 110 32.02 11.95 0.29
CA TRP A 110 30.87 11.38 0.97
C TRP A 110 29.59 12.06 0.47
N HIS A 111 28.64 11.27 0.00
CA HIS A 111 27.31 11.74 -0.37
C HIS A 111 26.23 10.99 0.40
N PRO A 112 25.23 11.68 0.97
CA PRO A 112 24.00 11.02 1.41
C PRO A 112 23.35 10.29 0.22
N ASN A 113 22.63 9.20 0.48
CA ASN A 113 21.81 8.52 -0.54
C ASN A 113 20.31 8.79 -0.29
N PRO A 114 19.79 9.98 -0.62
CA PRO A 114 18.37 10.26 -0.51
C PRO A 114 17.65 9.50 -1.62
N ARG A 115 17.00 8.38 -1.27
CA ARG A 115 16.09 7.69 -2.20
C ARG A 115 14.78 8.47 -2.22
N MET A 116 14.41 8.99 -3.38
CA MET A 116 13.09 9.57 -3.59
C MET A 116 12.17 8.49 -4.15
N ASP A 117 11.17 8.11 -3.37
CA ASP A 117 10.16 7.17 -3.83
C ASP A 117 9.30 7.85 -4.91
N GLN A 118 9.22 7.22 -6.08
CA GLN A 118 8.45 7.67 -7.22
C GLN A 118 7.41 6.62 -7.57
N ASN A 119 6.33 7.01 -8.26
CA ASN A 119 5.29 6.09 -8.70
C ASN A 119 4.51 5.40 -7.56
N LEU A 120 4.34 6.05 -6.40
CA LEU A 120 3.67 5.51 -5.21
C LEU A 120 2.30 4.86 -5.47
N VAL A 121 1.57 5.32 -6.49
CA VAL A 121 0.25 4.79 -6.86
C VAL A 121 0.33 3.53 -7.74
N THR A 122 1.43 3.37 -8.50
CA THR A 122 1.64 2.19 -9.36
C THR A 122 2.72 1.25 -8.82
N GLN A 123 3.22 1.52 -7.62
CA GLN A 123 4.28 0.77 -6.99
C GLN A 123 3.65 -0.24 -6.03
N GLY A 124 3.76 -1.52 -6.38
CA GLY A 124 3.17 -2.61 -5.61
C GLY A 124 1.74 -2.94 -6.01
N ASP A 125 1.17 -3.91 -5.29
CA ASP A 125 -0.20 -4.34 -5.48
C ASP A 125 -1.18 -3.35 -4.85
N LEU A 126 -2.36 -3.23 -5.46
CA LEU A 126 -3.43 -2.40 -4.94
C LEU A 126 -3.94 -3.00 -3.62
N PRO A 127 -4.24 -2.20 -2.58
CA PRO A 127 -4.80 -2.72 -1.34
C PRO A 127 -6.05 -3.56 -1.61
N ARG A 128 -6.18 -4.68 -0.90
CA ARG A 128 -7.19 -5.70 -1.17
C ARG A 128 -8.60 -5.14 -1.14
N PHE A 129 -8.91 -4.26 -0.17
CA PHE A 129 -10.22 -3.59 -0.11
C PHE A 129 -10.58 -2.80 -1.38
N VAL A 130 -9.60 -2.17 -2.05
CA VAL A 130 -9.85 -1.47 -3.32
C VAL A 130 -10.00 -2.48 -4.45
N MET A 131 -9.22 -3.57 -4.41
CA MET A 131 -9.32 -4.65 -5.38
C MET A 131 -10.69 -5.34 -5.34
N ASP A 132 -11.19 -5.67 -4.15
CA ASP A 132 -12.51 -6.27 -3.96
C ASP A 132 -13.62 -5.35 -4.51
N SER A 133 -13.53 -4.05 -4.19
CA SER A 133 -14.43 -3.03 -4.73
C SER A 133 -14.34 -2.91 -6.26
N TYR A 134 -13.14 -3.06 -6.81
CA TYR A 134 -12.87 -2.99 -8.25
C TYR A 134 -13.40 -4.24 -8.98
N GLU A 135 -13.33 -5.41 -8.36
CA GLU A 135 -13.86 -6.66 -8.90
C GLU A 135 -15.40 -6.68 -8.93
N GLU A 136 -16.05 -6.04 -7.95
CA GLU A 136 -17.51 -5.85 -7.95
C GLU A 136 -17.99 -4.84 -9.02
N CYS A 137 -17.11 -3.93 -9.46
CA CYS A 137 -17.44 -2.96 -10.49
C CYS A 137 -17.70 -3.62 -11.86
N ARG A 138 -18.57 -3.00 -12.67
CA ARG A 138 -18.76 -3.42 -14.06
C ARG A 138 -17.50 -3.17 -14.86
N GLY A 139 -16.94 -4.24 -15.42
CA GLY A 139 -15.82 -4.16 -16.34
C GLY A 139 -16.12 -3.32 -17.59
N PRO A 140 -15.09 -2.80 -18.27
CA PRO A 140 -15.26 -2.03 -19.48
C PRO A 140 -15.96 -2.87 -20.57
N PRO A 141 -16.71 -2.23 -21.49
CA PRO A 141 -17.24 -2.91 -22.66
C PRO A 141 -16.12 -3.68 -23.39
N ARG A 142 -16.42 -4.91 -23.85
CA ARG A 142 -15.44 -5.84 -24.46
C ARG A 142 -15.08 -5.44 -25.89
N LEU A 143 -14.62 -4.20 -26.08
CA LEU A 143 -14.28 -3.64 -27.38
C LEU A 143 -13.06 -4.33 -28.02
N PHE A 144 -12.25 -5.06 -27.24
CA PHE A 144 -11.19 -5.94 -27.77
C PHE A 144 -11.72 -7.00 -28.76
N LEU A 145 -13.02 -7.31 -28.74
CA LEU A 145 -13.66 -8.17 -29.73
C LEU A 145 -13.72 -7.54 -31.13
N LEU A 146 -13.57 -6.22 -31.20
CA LEU A 146 -13.54 -5.43 -32.42
C LEU A 146 -12.11 -5.19 -32.94
N ASP A 147 -11.06 -5.56 -32.18
CA ASP A 147 -9.65 -5.35 -32.59
C ASP A 147 -9.33 -6.00 -33.93
N LYS A 148 -9.99 -7.10 -34.28
CA LYS A 148 -9.86 -7.76 -35.60
C LYS A 148 -10.35 -6.90 -36.77
N TYR A 149 -11.07 -5.81 -36.51
CA TYR A 149 -11.61 -4.89 -37.50
C TYR A 149 -10.94 -3.51 -37.45
N ASP A 150 -10.03 -3.26 -36.49
CA ASP A 150 -9.41 -1.96 -36.28
C ASP A 150 -8.00 -1.89 -36.89
N LEU A 151 -7.85 -0.99 -37.86
CA LEU A 151 -6.56 -0.55 -38.38
C LEU A 151 -5.98 0.65 -37.62
N LEU A 152 -6.73 1.34 -36.72
CA LEU A 152 -6.23 2.57 -36.07
C LEU A 152 -6.95 3.05 -34.78
N PHE A 153 -7.72 2.23 -34.06
CA PHE A 153 -8.58 2.74 -32.97
C PHE A 153 -8.47 2.09 -31.58
N THR A 154 -7.32 1.52 -31.22
CA THR A 154 -7.11 0.90 -29.89
C THR A 154 -6.92 1.91 -28.75
N LEU A 155 -7.07 3.22 -28.97
CA LEU A 155 -6.70 4.26 -27.98
C LEU A 155 -7.86 4.94 -27.24
N MET A 156 -9.13 4.74 -27.60
CA MET A 156 -10.12 5.77 -27.23
C MET A 156 -10.77 5.67 -25.84
N LEU A 157 -10.87 4.52 -25.15
CA LEU A 157 -11.77 4.45 -23.98
C LEU A 157 -11.19 4.04 -22.61
N THR A 158 -9.99 3.48 -22.51
CA THR A 158 -9.43 3.07 -21.21
C THR A 158 -7.91 3.20 -21.11
N ASN A 159 -7.28 4.04 -21.94
CA ASN A 159 -5.82 4.12 -21.95
C ASN A 159 -5.28 4.94 -20.77
N VAL A 160 -5.16 4.30 -19.59
CA VAL A 160 -4.51 4.87 -18.41
C VAL A 160 -3.04 5.24 -18.69
N SER A 161 -2.39 4.51 -19.61
CA SER A 161 -1.02 4.79 -20.06
C SER A 161 -0.90 6.09 -20.86
N PHE A 162 -1.98 6.60 -21.46
CA PHE A 162 -2.00 7.88 -22.18
C PHE A 162 -1.76 9.06 -21.24
N SER A 163 -2.39 9.06 -20.06
CA SER A 163 -2.15 10.06 -19.01
C SER A 163 -0.70 10.04 -18.52
N LYS A 164 -0.14 8.84 -18.30
CA LYS A 164 1.26 8.66 -17.89
C LYS A 164 2.24 9.14 -18.99
N SER A 165 1.91 8.92 -20.26
CA SER A 165 2.68 9.40 -21.41
C SER A 165 2.68 10.93 -21.54
N ILE A 166 1.54 11.59 -21.26
CA ILE A 166 1.44 13.05 -21.24
C ILE A 166 2.24 13.64 -20.06
N SER A 167 2.09 13.07 -18.85
CA SER A 167 2.81 13.54 -17.66
C SER A 167 4.33 13.41 -17.81
N ASN A 168 4.82 12.27 -18.32
CA ASN A 168 6.24 12.09 -18.60
C ASN A 168 6.75 13.02 -19.71
N GLY A 169 5.93 13.31 -20.73
CA GLY A 169 6.24 14.29 -21.76
C GLY A 169 6.40 15.71 -21.21
N ILE A 170 5.50 16.14 -20.31
CA ILE A 170 5.55 17.45 -19.65
C ILE A 170 6.77 17.56 -18.71
N ASN A 171 7.09 16.51 -17.95
CA ASN A 171 8.24 16.49 -17.06
C ASN A 171 9.58 16.56 -17.83
N ASN A 172 9.69 15.90 -18.98
CA ASN A 172 10.88 15.97 -19.84
C ASN A 172 11.06 17.36 -20.46
N LEU A 173 9.97 18.03 -20.85
CA LEU A 173 9.99 19.42 -21.32
C LEU A 173 10.41 20.40 -20.21
N GLY A 174 9.95 20.16 -18.97
CA GLY A 174 10.36 20.95 -17.80
C GLY A 174 11.83 20.76 -17.42
N LEU A 175 12.38 19.55 -17.58
CA LEU A 175 13.81 19.26 -17.40
C LEU A 175 14.66 19.90 -18.50
N MET A 176 14.23 19.88 -19.76
CA MET A 176 14.94 20.58 -20.84
C MET A 176 14.93 22.10 -20.68
N LEU A 177 13.83 22.71 -20.21
CA LEU A 177 13.79 24.15 -19.96
C LEU A 177 14.75 24.57 -18.83
N ARG A 178 14.86 23.79 -17.75
CA ARG A 178 15.80 24.06 -16.65
C ARG A 178 17.28 23.90 -17.03
N VAL A 179 17.58 23.04 -18.00
CA VAL A 179 18.94 22.91 -18.56
C VAL A 179 19.29 24.10 -19.46
N LEU A 180 18.31 24.72 -20.11
CA LEU A 180 18.49 25.91 -20.94
C LEU A 180 18.53 27.23 -20.14
N GLU A 181 17.94 27.30 -18.95
CA GLU A 181 18.04 28.48 -18.06
C GLU A 181 19.37 28.58 -17.29
N HIS A 182 20.21 27.55 -17.34
CA HIS A 182 21.52 27.49 -16.67
C HIS A 182 22.72 27.38 -17.63
N ALA A 183 22.52 27.68 -18.93
CA ALA A 183 23.57 27.81 -19.94
C ALA A 183 23.67 29.26 -20.42
#